data_AF-A0A7X1AZ46-F1
#
_entry.id   AF-A0A7X1AZ46-F1
#
_cell.length_a   1.000
_cell.length_b   1.000
_cell.length_c   1.000
_cell.angle_alpha   90.00
_cell.angle_beta   90.00
_cell.angle_gamma   90.00
#
_symmetry.space_group_name_H-M   'P 1'
#
loop_
_entity.id
_entity.type
_entity.pdbx_description
1 polymer ?
#
loop_
_entity_poly.entity_id
_entity_poly.type
_entity_poly.pdbx_seq_one_letter_code
_entity_poly.pdbx_strand_id
1 'polypeptide(L)' 'MLSSERVSNPVSVRYAWAGDPFFANLRNSDGLPAEPFRTDEWLPYERTLE' A
#
# COMPACT_ATOMS: atom_id res chain seq x y z
N MET A 1 -3.47 8.85 -10.57
CA MET A 1 -3.56 7.52 -11.21
C MET A 1 -2.27 6.77 -10.87
N LEU A 2 -2.35 5.51 -10.46
CA LEU A 2 -1.20 4.66 -10.14
C LEU A 2 -0.89 3.74 -11.34
N SER A 3 0.37 3.58 -11.72
CA SER A 3 0.80 2.76 -12.87
C SER A 3 2.17 2.13 -12.65
N SER A 4 2.43 1.00 -13.32
CA SER A 4 3.73 0.33 -13.32
C SER A 4 4.00 -0.31 -14.68
N GLU A 5 5.15 -0.03 -15.29
CA GLU A 5 5.55 -0.63 -16.58
C GLU A 5 5.82 -2.14 -16.46
N ARG A 6 6.19 -2.60 -15.26
CA ARG A 6 6.52 -4.01 -15.01
C ARG A 6 5.30 -4.86 -14.63
N VAL A 7 4.16 -4.22 -14.32
CA VAL A 7 2.95 -4.91 -13.83
C VAL A 7 1.76 -4.43 -14.64
N SER A 8 1.45 -5.15 -15.71
CA SER A 8 0.39 -4.80 -16.67
C SER A 8 -1.04 -5.03 -16.15
N ASN A 9 -1.24 -5.96 -15.21
CA ASN A 9 -2.53 -6.25 -14.60
C ASN A 9 -2.40 -6.34 -13.07
N PRO A 10 -2.44 -5.20 -12.35
CA PRO A 10 -2.25 -5.19 -10.91
C PRO A 10 -3.46 -5.80 -10.19
N VAL A 11 -3.19 -6.73 -9.25
CA VAL A 11 -4.22 -7.36 -8.40
C VAL A 11 -4.40 -6.58 -7.10
N SER A 12 -3.31 -6.06 -6.52
CA SER A 12 -3.33 -5.28 -5.30
C SER A 12 -2.13 -4.35 -5.19
N VAL A 13 -2.24 -3.38 -4.28
CA VAL A 13 -1.20 -2.39 -4.00
C VAL A 13 -0.98 -2.32 -2.49
N ARG A 14 0.28 -2.14 -2.08
CA ARG A 14 0.66 -1.81 -0.71
C ARG A 14 1.65 -0.66 -0.75
N TYR A 15 1.39 0.39 0.01
CA TYR A 15 2.21 1.58 0.12
C TYR A 15 2.69 1.77 1.55
N ALA A 16 3.97 2.16 1.72
CA ALA A 16 4.62 2.35 3.02
C ALA A 16 4.39 1.19 4.01
N TRP A 17 4.34 -0.05 3.51
CA TRP A 17 4.07 -1.26 4.29
C TRP A 17 5.29 -1.82 5.03
N ALA A 18 6.50 -1.44 4.58
CA ALA A 18 7.74 -1.76 5.28
C ALA A 18 7.94 -0.76 6.41
N GLY A 19 8.44 -1.22 7.57
CA GLY A 19 8.59 -0.39 8.77
C GLY A 19 9.59 0.78 8.67
N ASP A 20 10.11 1.07 7.48
CA ASP A 20 10.98 2.21 7.21
C ASP A 20 10.27 3.23 6.29
N PRO A 21 9.90 4.41 6.80
CA PRO A 21 9.21 5.45 6.04
C PRO A 21 10.12 6.16 5.03
N PHE A 22 11.43 5.87 4.97
CA PHE A 22 12.36 6.55 4.06
C PHE A 22 11.95 6.45 2.58
N PHE A 23 11.28 5.37 2.19
CA PHE A 23 10.81 5.16 0.81
C PHE A 23 9.41 5.71 0.52
N ALA A 24 8.74 6.33 1.51
CA ALA A 24 7.39 6.86 1.38
C ALA A 24 7.40 8.22 0.66
N ASN A 25 6.96 8.24 -0.60
CA ASN A 25 7.05 9.41 -1.49
C ASN A 25 5.71 10.03 -1.91
N LEU A 26 4.58 9.52 -1.40
CA LEU A 26 3.25 10.06 -1.68
C LEU A 26 2.87 11.15 -0.66
N ARG A 27 2.51 12.33 -1.16
CA ARG A 27 2.09 13.49 -0.36
C ARG A 27 0.83 14.13 -0.95
N ASN A 28 0.02 14.76 -0.09
CA ASN A 28 -1.13 15.55 -0.52
C ASN A 28 -0.69 16.94 -1.04
N SER A 29 -1.66 17.77 -1.46
CA SER A 29 -1.40 19.15 -1.95
C SER A 29 -0.75 20.05 -0.91
N ASP A 30 -0.94 19.76 0.38
CA ASP A 30 -0.39 20.51 1.51
C ASP A 30 1.02 20.01 1.90
N GLY A 31 1.56 19.02 1.18
CA GLY A 31 2.87 18.45 1.43
C GLY A 31 2.92 17.45 2.58
N LEU A 32 1.78 17.06 3.16
CA LEU A 32 1.73 16.05 4.22
C LEU A 32 1.88 14.64 3.64
N PRO A 33 2.61 13.73 4.32
CA PRO A 33 2.75 12.34 3.87
C PRO A 33 1.40 11.62 3.92
N ALA A 34 1.16 10.78 2.92
CA ALA A 34 0.04 9.84 2.97
C ALA A 34 0.30 8.77 4.04
N GLU A 35 -0.76 8.37 4.74
CA GLU A 35 -0.72 7.22 5.65
C GLU A 35 -0.44 5.91 4.88
N PRO A 36 0.19 4.91 5.50
CA PRO A 36 0.31 3.57 4.91
C PRO A 36 -1.06 3.00 4.55
N PHE A 37 -1.17 2.39 3.37
CA PHE A 37 -2.42 1.78 2.92
C PHE A 37 -2.19 0.56 2.04
N ARG A 38 -3.26 -0.21 1.87
CA ARG A 38 -3.30 -1.41 1.03
C ARG A 38 -4.69 -1.64 0.46
N THR A 39 -4.77 -2.37 -0.66
CA THR A 39 -6.05 -2.62 -1.36
C THR A 39 -6.50 -4.08 -1.34
N ASP A 40 -5.68 -4.99 -0.84
CA ASP A 40 -6.05 -6.40 -0.71
C ASP A 40 -6.70 -6.72 0.64
N GLU A 41 -7.62 -7.68 0.62
CA GLU A 41 -8.20 -8.26 1.82
C GLU A 41 -7.17 -9.19 2.47
N TRP A 42 -6.53 -8.71 3.54
CA TRP A 42 -5.74 -9.57 4.42
C TRP A 42 -6.63 -10.01 5.57
N LEU A 43 -6.91 -11.32 5.61
CA LEU A 43 -7.62 -11.91 6.74
C LEU A 43 -6.73 -11.83 7.98
N PRO A 44 -7.16 -11.18 9.08
CA PRO A 44 -6.44 -11.27 10.34
C PRO A 44 -6.31 -12.74 10.75
N TYR A 45 -5.24 -13.08 11.46
CA TYR A 45 -4.90 -14.46 11.84
C TYR A 45 -6.09 -15.21 12.49
N GLU A 46 -6.95 -14.49 13.23
CA GLU A 46 -8.16 -15.02 13.86
C GLU A 46 -9.17 -15.59 12.85
N ARG A 47 -9.24 -15.06 11.62
CA ARG A 47 -10.10 -15.56 10.53
C ARG A 47 -9.47 -16.66 9.67
N THR A 48 -8.24 -17.07 9.96
CA THR A 48 -7.59 -18.22 9.30
C THR A 48 -7.60 -19.49 10.15
N LEU A 49 -8.23 -19.44 11.33
CA LEU A 49 -8.35 -20.56 12.28
C LEU A 49 -9.71 -21.27 12.23
N GLU A 50 -10.58 -20.92 11.28
CA GLU A 50 -11.87 -21.58 10.98
C GLU A 50 -11.75 -22.52 9.78
#